data_AF-A0A0F9V822-F1
#
_entry.id   AF-A0A0F9V822-F1
#
_cell.length_a   1.000
_cell.length_b   1.000
_cell.length_c   1.000
_cell.angle_alpha   90.00
_cell.angle_beta   90.00
_cell.angle_gamma   90.00
#
_symmetry.space_group_name_H-M   'P 1'
#
loop_
_entity.id
_entity.type
_entity.pdbx_description
1 polymer ?
#
loop_
_entity_poly.entity_id
_entity_poly.type
_entity_poly.pdbx_seq_one_letter_code
_entity_poly.pdbx_strand_id
1 'polypeptide(L)' 'MNWYVEQRRNWICEMLQIYGFINRSHIVAKFGCSSQSAGHDLTNVAEENPDWVAYCPRRKAYINTQTQAV' A
#
# COMPACT_ATOMS: atom_id res chain seq x y z
N MET A 1 -13.69 -10.59 10.52
CA MET A 1 -12.83 -11.04 9.40
C MET A 1 -13.48 -10.59 8.11
N ASN A 2 -12.87 -9.65 7.38
CA ASN A 2 -13.43 -9.09 6.14
C ASN A 2 -12.51 -9.50 4.99
N TRP A 3 -12.86 -10.62 4.33
CA TRP A 3 -12.09 -11.20 3.23
C TRP A 3 -11.72 -10.16 2.16
N TYR A 4 -12.62 -9.21 1.86
CA TYR A 4 -12.37 -8.20 0.85
C TYR A 4 -11.27 -7.20 1.27
N VAL A 5 -11.20 -6.85 2.56
CA VAL A 5 -10.11 -6.01 3.10
C VAL A 5 -8.79 -6.76 3.01
N GLU A 6 -8.79 -8.04 3.38
CA GLU A 6 -7.60 -8.88 3.33
C GLU A 6 -7.05 -9.01 1.90
N GLN A 7 -7.91 -9.21 0.90
CA GLN A 7 -7.51 -9.23 -0.51
C GLN A 7 -6.86 -7.90 -0.95
N ARG A 8 -7.41 -6.75 -0.54
CA ARG A 8 -6.80 -5.44 -0.86
C ARG A 8 -5.43 -5.30 -0.21
N ARG A 9 -5.29 -5.70 1.05
CA ARG A 9 -4.04 -5.58 1.81
C ARG A 9 -2.95 -6.49 1.25
N ASN A 10 -3.29 -7.73 0.91
CA ASN A 10 -2.37 -8.66 0.25
C ASN A 10 -1.87 -8.09 -1.09
N TRP A 11 -2.79 -7.51 -1.88
CA TRP A 11 -2.41 -6.87 -3.13
C TRP A 11 -1.51 -5.64 -2.92
N ILE A 12 -1.77 -4.81 -1.91
CA ILE A 12 -0.90 -3.67 -1.56
C ILE A 12 0.53 -4.16 -1.26
N CYS A 13 0.68 -5.22 -0.47
CA CYS A 13 1.97 -5.81 -0.16
C CYS A 13 2.69 -6.33 -1.41
N GLU A 14 1.98 -7.05 -2.28
CA GLU A 14 2.51 -7.54 -3.55
C GLU A 14 3.02 -6.38 -4.43
N MET A 15 2.24 -5.30 -4.56
CA MET A 15 2.65 -4.13 -5.35
C MET A 15 3.87 -3.43 -4.76
N LEU A 16 3.97 -3.35 -3.43
CA LEU A 16 5.16 -2.81 -2.76
C LEU A 16 6.39 -3.68 -3.00
N GLN A 17 6.25 -5.00 -3.10
CA GLN A 17 7.36 -5.90 -3.40
C GLN A 17 7.80 -5.82 -4.86
N ILE A 18 6.84 -5.77 -5.80
CA ILE A 18 7.13 -5.77 -7.24
C ILE A 18 7.60 -4.39 -7.73
N TYR A 19 6.85 -3.34 -7.41
CA TYR A 19 7.06 -2.00 -7.95
C TYR A 19 7.83 -1.08 -7.00
N GLY A 20 7.97 -1.46 -5.72
CA GLY A 20 8.64 -0.64 -4.72
C GLY A 20 7.82 0.56 -4.22
N PHE A 21 6.62 0.81 -4.76
CA PHE A 21 5.74 1.88 -4.29
C PHE A 21 4.27 1.65 -4.62
N ILE A 22 3.40 2.27 -3.82
CA ILE A 22 1.95 2.29 -4.05
C ILE A 22 1.32 3.54 -3.44
N ASN A 23 0.24 4.03 -4.05
CA ASN A 23 -0.53 5.16 -3.54
C ASN A 23 -2.04 4.83 -3.53
N ARG A 24 -2.83 5.74 -2.95
CA ARG A 24 -4.29 5.57 -2.86
C ARG A 24 -4.95 5.42 -4.23
N SER A 25 -4.50 6.16 -5.24
CA SER A 25 -5.11 6.11 -6.57
C SER A 25 -4.98 4.74 -7.23
N HIS A 26 -3.89 4.01 -7.00
CA HIS A 26 -3.76 2.64 -7.50
C HIS A 26 -4.83 1.71 -6.92
N ILE A 27 -5.07 1.81 -5.61
CA ILE A 27 -6.07 0.99 -4.90
C ILE A 27 -7.48 1.36 -5.37
N VAL A 28 -7.79 2.66 -5.43
CA VAL A 28 -9.10 3.14 -5.89
C VAL A 28 -9.37 2.69 -7.33
N ALA A 29 -8.38 2.80 -8.23
CA ALA A 29 -8.51 2.35 -9.61
C ALA A 29 -8.71 0.83 -9.73
N LYS A 30 -8.03 0.04 -8.89
CA LYS A 30 -8.12 -1.43 -8.91
C LYS A 30 -9.41 -1.97 -8.30
N PHE A 31 -9.86 -1.40 -7.19
CA PHE A 31 -10.93 -1.96 -6.34
C PHE A 31 -12.20 -1.11 -6.27
N GLY A 32 -12.21 0.09 -6.85
CA GLY A 32 -13.37 0.99 -6.85
C GLY A 32 -13.80 1.46 -5.45
N CYS A 33 -12.94 1.38 -4.44
CA CYS A 33 -13.24 1.83 -3.08
C CYS A 33 -13.07 3.34 -2.91
N SER A 34 -13.53 3.90 -1.79
CA SER A 34 -13.28 5.30 -1.47
C SER A 34 -11.79 5.57 -1.20
N SER A 35 -11.35 6.80 -1.43
CA SER A 35 -9.97 7.22 -1.11
C SER A 35 -9.68 7.11 0.39
N GLN A 36 -10.69 7.27 1.25
CA GLN A 36 -10.57 7.11 2.70
C GLN A 36 -10.29 5.65 3.05
N SER A 37 -11.07 4.71 2.49
CA SER A 37 -10.85 3.27 2.69
C SER A 37 -9.45 2.85 2.23
N ALA A 38 -9.04 3.29 1.03
CA ALA A 38 -7.69 3.02 0.52
C ALA A 38 -6.60 3.60 1.43
N GLY A 39 -6.84 4.77 2.03
CA GLY A 39 -5.94 5.37 3.01
C GLY A 39 -5.80 4.51 4.27
N HIS A 40 -6.92 4.03 4.82
CA HIS A 40 -6.89 3.13 5.99
C HIS A 40 -6.17 1.83 5.69
N ASP A 41 -6.40 1.21 4.52
CA ASP A 41 -5.72 -0.02 4.14
C ASP A 41 -4.20 0.17 4.08
N LEU A 42 -3.73 1.30 3.50
CA LEU A 42 -2.30 1.63 3.44
C LEU A 42 -1.68 1.88 4.80
N THR A 43 -2.38 2.63 5.68
CA THR A 43 -1.92 2.86 7.05
C THR A 43 -1.78 1.53 7.79
N ASN A 44 -2.78 0.66 7.71
CA ASN A 44 -2.73 -0.65 8.36
C ASN A 44 -1.59 -1.52 7.84
N VAL A 45 -1.34 -1.53 6.52
CA VAL A 45 -0.20 -2.26 5.94
C VAL A 45 1.12 -1.73 6.46
N ALA A 46 1.29 -0.40 6.56
CA ALA A 46 2.51 0.20 7.08
C ALA A 46 2.70 -0.05 8.59
N GLU A 47 1.62 -0.03 9.37
CA GLU A 47 1.65 -0.34 10.81
C GLU A 47 1.99 -1.81 11.09
N GLU A 48 1.51 -2.73 10.26
CA GLU A 48 1.83 -4.16 10.38
C GLU A 48 3.21 -4.52 9.81
N ASN A 49 3.78 -3.66 8.96
CA ASN A 49 5.06 -3.91 8.28
C ASN A 49 6.02 -2.71 8.39
N PRO A 50 6.33 -2.22 9.61
CA PRO A 50 7.10 -0.99 9.79
C PRO A 50 8.55 -1.12 9.31
N ASP A 51 9.09 -2.34 9.24
CA ASP A 51 10.49 -2.58 8.88
C ASP A 51 10.78 -2.30 7.41
N TRP A 52 9.80 -2.46 6.53
CA TRP A 52 10.00 -2.42 5.08
C TRP A 52 9.00 -1.54 4.31
N VAL A 53 8.00 -0.97 4.99
CA VAL A 53 7.02 -0.04 4.38
C VAL A 53 7.12 1.33 5.03
N ALA A 54 7.41 2.37 4.24
CA ALA A 54 7.47 3.74 4.72
C ALA A 54 6.62 4.69 3.87
N TYR A 55 6.02 5.71 4.51
CA TYR A 55 5.35 6.78 3.77
C TYR A 55 6.36 7.82 3.29
N CYS A 56 6.30 8.17 2.00
CA CYS A 56 7.13 9.21 1.38
C CYS A 56 6.28 10.47 1.09
N PRO A 57 6.41 11.57 1.86
CA PRO A 57 5.63 12.78 1.66
C PRO A 57 5.83 13.44 0.28
N ARG A 58 7.06 13.38 -0.25
CA ARG A 58 7.41 13.97 -1.55
C ARG A 58 6.66 13.32 -2.70
N ARG A 59 6.46 12.01 -2.65
CA ARG A 59 5.74 11.23 -3.68
C ARG A 59 4.27 11.01 -3.35
N LYS A 60 3.84 11.34 -2.12
CA LYS A 60 2.50 11.04 -1.58
C LYS A 60 2.14 9.57 -1.75
N ALA A 61 3.12 8.69 -1.50
CA ALA A 61 3.04 7.26 -1.74
C ALA A 61 3.73 6.50 -0.61
N TYR A 62 3.30 5.27 -0.37
CA TYR A 62 4.03 4.30 0.44
C TYR A 62 5.08 3.64 -0.44
N ILE A 63 6.28 3.47 0.10
CA ILE A 63 7.43 2.91 -0.60
C ILE A 63 7.97 1.72 0.18
N ASN A 64 8.52 0.77 -0.56
CA ASN A 64 9.31 -0.29 0.01
C ASN A 64 10.73 0.24 0.26
N THR A 65 11.19 0.21 1.50
CA THR A 65 12.52 0.71 1.89
C THR A 65 13.64 -0.26 1.53
N GLN A 66 13.31 -1.53 1.30
CA GLN A 66 14.25 -2.59 0.96
C GLN A 66 14.46 -2.74 -0.55
N THR A 67 13.53 -2.23 -1.37
CA THR A 67 13.67 -2.24 -2.83
C THR A 67 14.75 -1.23 -3.24
N GLN A 68 15.98 -1.70 -3.37
CA GLN A 68 17.05 -0.95 -4.01
C GLN A 68 16.70 -0.74 -5.49
N ALA A 69 16.84 0.51 -5.95
CA ALA A 69 16.77 0.81 -7.38
C ALA A 69 17.90 0.04 -8.09
N VAL A 70 17.51 -0.92 -8.92
CA VAL A 70 18.40 -1.53 -9.93
C VAL A 70 18.69 -0.50 -11.00
#